data_AF-A0A821LVQ4-F1
#
_entry.id   AF-A0A821LVQ4-F1
#
_cell.length_a   1.000
_cell.length_b   1.000
_cell.length_c   1.000
_cell.angle_alpha   90.00
_cell.angle_beta   90.00
_cell.angle_gamma   90.00
#
_symmetry.space_group_name_H-M   'P 1'
#
loop_
_entity.id
_entity.type
_entity.pdbx_description
1 polymer ?
#
loop_
_entity_poly.entity_id
_entity_poly.type
_entity_poly.pdbx_seq_one_letter_code
_entity_poly.pdbx_strand_id
1 'polypeptide(L)' 'MSFQLSREQFRTMILYDWEIDLTYKDSHARLVQAWGEQAPSDHTVFNWVREFQRDNFSVQDAPRLGRP' A
#
# COMPACT_ATOMS: atom_id res chain seq x y z
N MET A 1 -8.82 -22.50 -3.83
CA MET A 1 -7.62 -21.71 -4.15
C MET A 1 -7.95 -20.26 -3.87
N SER A 2 -7.36 -19.65 -2.85
CA SER A 2 -7.46 -18.20 -2.63
C SER A 2 -6.35 -17.52 -3.44
N PHE A 3 -6.72 -16.56 -4.27
CA PHE A 3 -5.75 -15.67 -4.91
C PHE A 3 -5.15 -14.75 -3.83
N GLN A 4 -3.83 -14.68 -3.72
CA GLN A 4 -3.13 -13.86 -2.74
C GLN A 4 -2.28 -12.81 -3.42
N LEU A 5 -2.34 -11.58 -2.93
CA LEU A 5 -1.50 -10.49 -3.40
C LEU A 5 -0.19 -10.42 -2.61
N SER A 6 0.89 -10.06 -3.31
CA SER A 6 2.14 -9.68 -2.69
C SER A 6 2.01 -8.29 -2.05
N ARG A 7 2.95 -7.97 -1.15
CA ARG A 7 3.04 -6.61 -0.56
C ARG A 7 3.22 -5.54 -1.63
N GLU A 8 4.00 -5.82 -2.67
CA GLU A 8 4.21 -4.89 -3.79
C GLU A 8 2.93 -4.65 -4.56
N GLN A 9 2.12 -5.68 -4.80
CA GLN A 9 0.82 -5.53 -5.47
C GLN A 9 -0.14 -4.66 -4.66
N PHE A 10 -0.20 -4.83 -3.33
CA PHE A 10 -0.98 -3.94 -2.48
C PHE A 10 -0.47 -2.49 -2.56
N ARG A 11 0.84 -2.26 -2.60
CA ARG A 11 1.41 -0.91 -2.74
C ARG A 11 1.08 -0.27 -4.07
N THR A 12 1.09 -1.03 -5.16
CA THR A 12 0.63 -0.56 -6.48
C THR A 12 -0.84 -0.18 -6.45
N MET A 13 -1.69 -0.91 -5.73
CA MET A 13 -3.11 -0.55 -5.57
C MET A 13 -3.28 0.72 -4.74
N ILE A 14 -2.50 0.91 -3.66
CA ILE A 14 -2.53 2.15 -2.87
C ILE A 14 -2.05 3.34 -3.72
N LEU A 15 -1.04 3.15 -4.57
CA LEU A 15 -0.58 4.17 -5.51
C LEU A 15 -1.69 4.54 -6.51
N TYR A 16 -2.36 3.54 -7.09
CA TYR A 16 -3.51 3.78 -7.96
C TYR A 16 -4.62 4.56 -7.27
N ASP A 17 -4.98 4.19 -6.03
CA ASP A 17 -6.01 4.91 -5.26
C ASP A 17 -5.57 6.36 -4.96
N TRP A 18 -4.27 6.59 -4.68
CA TRP A 18 -3.72 7.92 -4.47
C TRP A 18 -3.78 8.80 -5.73
N GLU A 19 -3.49 8.24 -6.92
CA GLU A 19 -3.56 8.95 -8.22
C GLU A 19 -4.98 9.41 -8.58
N ILE A 20 -6.01 8.76 -8.03
CA ILE A 20 -7.42 9.16 -8.21
C ILE A 20 -7.96 9.97 -7.01
N ASP A 21 -7.07 10.57 -6.22
CA ASP A 21 -7.35 11.43 -5.07
C ASP A 21 -8.20 10.77 -3.97
N LEU A 22 -8.16 9.44 -3.83
CA LEU A 22 -8.80 8.78 -2.70
C LEU A 22 -8.06 9.06 -1.41
N THR A 23 -8.80 9.23 -0.32
CA THR A 23 -8.19 9.31 1.01
C THR A 23 -7.61 7.95 1.41
N TYR A 24 -6.59 7.95 2.27
CA TYR A 24 -6.01 6.70 2.77
C TYR A 24 -7.06 5.81 3.45
N LYS A 25 -8.10 6.39 4.07
CA LYS A 25 -9.19 5.66 4.71
C LYS A 25 -10.06 4.96 3.67
N ASP A 26 -10.37 5.63 2.57
CA ASP A 26 -11.16 5.05 1.47
C ASP A 26 -10.38 3.93 0.78
N SER A 27 -9.09 4.13 0.55
CA SER A 27 -8.20 3.08 0.01
C SER A 27 -8.18 1.86 0.95
N HIS A 28 -7.95 2.06 2.25
CA HIS A 28 -7.97 0.97 3.23
C HIS A 28 -9.32 0.24 3.27
N ALA A 29 -10.44 0.97 3.27
CA ALA A 29 -11.78 0.38 3.26
C ALA A 29 -12.02 -0.49 2.02
N ARG A 30 -11.61 -0.02 0.84
CA ARG A 30 -11.71 -0.77 -0.43
C ARG A 30 -10.85 -2.03 -0.39
N LEU A 31 -9.62 -1.93 0.11
CA LEU A 31 -8.71 -3.07 0.24
C LEU A 31 -9.25 -4.12 1.21
N VAL A 32 -9.77 -3.72 2.37
CA VAL A 32 -10.40 -4.65 3.32
C VAL A 32 -11.66 -5.28 2.74
N GLN A 33 -12.49 -4.50 2.02
CA GLN A 33 -13.70 -5.03 1.38
C GLN A 33 -13.38 -6.15 0.37
N ALA A 34 -12.29 -6.03 -0.38
CA ALA A 34 -11.94 -6.98 -1.42
C ALA A 34 -11.02 -8.13 -0.95
N TRP A 35 -10.12 -7.88 0.01
CA TRP A 35 -9.10 -8.86 0.46
C TRP A 35 -9.22 -9.29 1.92
N GLY A 36 -10.12 -8.69 2.70
CA GLY A 36 -10.37 -9.06 4.10
C GLY A 36 -9.08 -9.04 4.93
N GLU A 37 -8.79 -10.15 5.60
CA GLU A 37 -7.59 -10.32 6.44
C GLU A 37 -6.26 -10.24 5.68
N GLN A 38 -6.27 -10.40 4.35
CA GLN A 38 -5.05 -10.26 3.55
C GLN A 38 -4.71 -8.80 3.25
N ALA A 39 -5.65 -7.87 3.47
CA ALA A 39 -5.42 -6.46 3.21
C ALA A 39 -4.33 -5.88 4.12
N PRO A 40 -3.57 -4.88 3.65
CA PRO A 40 -2.63 -4.15 4.50
C PRO A 40 -3.38 -3.43 5.63
N SER A 41 -2.71 -3.25 6.77
CA SER A 41 -3.27 -2.49 7.88
C SER A 41 -3.44 -1.00 7.52
N ASP A 42 -4.36 -0.33 8.19
CA ASP A 42 -4.58 1.12 8.07
C ASP A 42 -3.27 1.92 8.17
N HIS A 43 -2.41 1.57 9.13
CA HIS A 43 -1.10 2.20 9.30
C HIS A 43 -0.16 1.98 8.10
N THR A 44 -0.23 0.81 7.47
CA THR A 44 0.55 0.51 6.26
C THR A 44 0.06 1.38 5.10
N VAL A 45 -1.25 1.47 4.88
CA VAL A 45 -1.84 2.32 3.82
C VAL A 45 -1.46 3.78 4.04
N PHE A 46 -1.60 4.29 5.27
CA PHE A 46 -1.21 5.65 5.63
C PHE A 46 0.26 5.95 5.33
N ASN A 47 1.18 5.05 5.72
CA ASN A 47 2.61 5.25 5.48
C ASN A 47 2.94 5.31 3.97
N TRP A 48 2.31 4.47 3.15
CA TRP A 48 2.52 4.49 1.70
C TRP A 48 1.98 5.75 1.04
N VAL A 49 0.78 6.19 1.42
CA VAL A 49 0.24 7.48 0.97
C VAL A 49 1.17 8.64 1.33
N ARG A 50 1.80 8.60 2.52
CA ARG A 50 2.78 9.62 2.94
C ARG A 50 4.07 9.60 2.10
N GLU A 51 4.51 8.43 1.64
CA GLU A 51 5.65 8.34 0.72
C GLU A 51 5.30 8.91 -0.66
N PHE A 52 4.09 8.66 -1.17
CA PHE A 52 3.64 9.24 -2.44
C PHE A 52 3.51 10.77 -2.37
N GLN A 53 3.07 11.32 -1.23
CA GLN A 53 3.09 12.76 -0.96
C GLN A 53 4.50 13.37 -0.95
N ARG A 54 5.55 12.55 -0.82
CA ARG A 54 6.97 12.97 -0.87
C ARG A 54 7.59 12.70 -2.24
N ASP A 55 6.76 12.48 -3.27
CA ASP A 55 7.16 12.10 -4.63
C ASP A 55 7.98 10.80 -4.69
N ASN A 56 7.79 9.89 -3.72
CA ASN A 56 8.44 8.59 -3.69
C ASN A 56 7.48 7.48 -4.15
N PHE A 57 7.47 7.19 -5.44
CA PHE A 57 6.57 6.22 -6.07
C PHE A 57 7.12 4.78 -6.12
N SER A 58 8.25 4.50 -5.47
CA SER A 58 8.84 3.17 -5.44
C SER A 58 8.01 2.22 -4.58
N VAL A 59 7.30 1.29 -5.20
CA VAL A 59 6.53 0.24 -4.48
C VAL A 59 7.41 -0.88 -3.89
N GLN A 60 8.70 -0.88 -4.20
CA GLN A 60 9.67 -1.84 -3.67
C GLN A 60 10.15 -1.45 -2.27
N ASP A 61 10.53 -2.45 -1.47
CA ASP A 61 11.23 -2.18 -0.21
C ASP A 61 12.57 -1.50 -0.51
N ALA A 62 12.89 -0.44 0.23
CA ALA A 62 14.22 0.14 0.21
C ALA A 62 15.25 -0.95 0.54
N PRO A 63 16.45 -0.92 -0.10
CA PRO A 63 17.51 -1.84 0.23
C PRO A 63 17.77 -1.80 1.74
N ARG A 64 17.66 -2.95 2.41
CA ARG A 64 18.04 -3.05 3.82
C ARG A 64 19.56 -2.94 3.87
N LEU A 65 20.06 -1.72 4.01
CA LEU A 65 21.44 -1.48 4.42
C LEU A 65 21.57 -2.07 5.82
N GLY A 66 22.02 -3.32 5.88
CA GLY A 66 22.32 -3.98 7.14
C GLY A 66 23.28 -3.10 7.93
N ARG A 67 23.05 -3.00 9.24
CA ARG A 67 24.05 -2.42 10.15
C ARG A 67 25.34 -3.23 9.99
N PRO A 68 26.52 -2.59 9.80
CA PRO A 68 27.81 -3.29 9.82
C PRO A 68 28.01 -4.09 11.11
#